data_AF-A0A916WEB7-F1
#
_entry.id   AF-A0A916WEB7-F1
#
_cell.length_a   1.000
_cell.length_b   1.000
_cell.length_c   1.000
_cell.angle_alpha   90.00
_cell.angle_beta   90.00
_cell.angle_gamma   90.00
#
_symmetry.space_group_name_H-M   'P 1'
#
loop_
_entity.id
_entity.type
_entity.pdbx_description
1 polymer ?
#
loop_
_entity_poly.entity_id
_entity_poly.type
_entity_poly.pdbx_seq_one_letter_code
_entity_poly.pdbx_strand_id
1 'polypeptide(L)'
;MTTATLAEPTTHARPAPPNRILAIVRLHFVNPATTIVIPWMILGFIFLVNLAIWAIIFASVADEESRTNAQEGLNWSGASFYIFVYMTIVAIQAINLTFPFAQGYSVTRKDFYLGTSIAFLLLAAMYAAGLTVLSLIEDATDGWGLGGHMFTSVYFGVGEWYVRFGLFFTIFAFFFFLGAAFAAVYVRWRANGMIALWAAITLVIVALIALVTFTDSWPAVGGWFVETGVNGVILWTLVPTAISAVTGYFVLKKATPRN
;
A
#
# COMPACT_ATOMS: atom_id res chain seq x y z
N MET A 1 -13.14 -34.47 -57.16
CA MET A 1 -12.59 -33.43 -56.27
C MET A 1 -13.49 -33.36 -55.06
N THR A 2 -13.04 -33.89 -53.93
CA THR A 2 -13.81 -33.96 -52.68
C THR A 2 -13.28 -32.89 -51.74
N THR A 3 -14.07 -31.84 -51.52
CA THR A 3 -13.73 -30.71 -50.66
C THR A 3 -13.89 -31.13 -49.20
N ALA A 4 -12.79 -31.27 -48.47
CA ALA A 4 -12.83 -31.51 -47.03
C ALA A 4 -13.07 -30.18 -46.29
N THR A 5 -14.23 -30.04 -45.67
CA THR A 5 -14.55 -28.95 -44.73
C THR A 5 -13.74 -29.20 -43.45
N LEU A 6 -12.73 -28.36 -43.20
CA LEU A 6 -11.99 -28.37 -41.93
C LEU A 6 -12.92 -27.86 -40.83
N ALA A 7 -13.21 -28.72 -39.84
CA ALA A 7 -13.92 -28.33 -38.65
C ALA A 7 -13.12 -27.27 -37.89
N GLU A 8 -13.79 -26.15 -37.58
CA GLU A 8 -13.23 -25.04 -36.81
C GLU A 8 -12.86 -25.55 -35.41
N PRO A 9 -11.60 -25.39 -34.94
CA PRO A 9 -11.20 -25.87 -33.64
C PRO A 9 -11.90 -25.02 -32.58
N THR A 10 -12.91 -25.59 -31.92
CA THR A 10 -13.53 -24.97 -30.75
C THR A 10 -12.47 -24.85 -29.67
N THR A 11 -11.92 -23.64 -29.53
CA THR A 11 -10.99 -23.29 -28.46
C THR A 11 -11.78 -23.21 -27.16
N HIS A 12 -12.03 -24.36 -26.55
CA HIS A 12 -12.45 -24.40 -25.17
C HIS A 12 -11.30 -23.85 -24.33
N ALA A 13 -11.41 -22.59 -23.92
CA ALA A 13 -10.52 -21.99 -22.93
C ALA A 13 -10.66 -22.79 -21.63
N ARG A 14 -9.80 -23.82 -21.45
CA ARG A 14 -9.74 -24.59 -20.22
C ARG A 14 -9.48 -23.60 -19.07
N PRO A 15 -10.28 -23.64 -17.99
CA PRO A 15 -9.98 -22.89 -16.77
C PRO A 15 -8.53 -23.16 -16.38
N ALA A 16 -7.78 -22.09 -16.11
CA ALA A 16 -6.43 -22.24 -15.59
C ALA A 16 -6.47 -23.10 -14.32
N PRO A 17 -5.68 -24.17 -14.21
CA PRO A 17 -5.67 -24.96 -12.98
C PRO A 17 -5.26 -24.05 -11.82
N PRO A 18 -5.86 -24.19 -10.62
CA PRO A 18 -5.58 -23.36 -9.44
C PRO A 18 -4.10 -23.27 -9.08
N ASN A 19 -3.31 -24.26 -9.52
CA ASN A 19 -1.86 -24.30 -9.42
C ASN A 19 -1.15 -23.10 -10.10
N ARG A 20 -1.76 -22.47 -11.13
CA ARG A 20 -1.18 -21.30 -11.81
C ARG A 20 -1.25 -20.03 -10.96
N ILE A 21 -2.36 -19.79 -10.28
CA ILE A 21 -2.52 -18.63 -9.39
C ILE A 21 -1.51 -18.74 -8.24
N LEU A 22 -1.39 -19.93 -7.64
CA LEU A 22 -0.41 -20.18 -6.57
C LEU A 22 1.04 -20.03 -7.05
N ALA A 23 1.36 -20.44 -8.28
CA ALA A 23 2.68 -20.23 -8.86
C ALA A 23 3.01 -18.73 -9.00
N ILE A 24 2.03 -17.90 -9.38
CA ILE A 24 2.18 -16.44 -9.49
C ILE A 24 2.33 -15.81 -8.11
N VAL A 25 1.59 -16.28 -7.10
CA VAL A 25 1.80 -15.85 -5.71
C VAL A 25 3.24 -16.16 -5.29
N ARG A 26 3.69 -17.41 -5.47
CA ARG A 26 5.07 -17.81 -5.15
C ARG A 26 6.12 -16.96 -5.86
N LEU A 27 5.88 -16.58 -7.12
CA LEU A 27 6.79 -15.73 -7.90
C LEU A 27 7.14 -14.42 -7.16
N HIS A 28 6.19 -13.81 -6.46
CA HIS A 28 6.41 -12.57 -5.71
C HIS A 28 7.26 -12.77 -4.44
N PHE A 29 7.37 -14.01 -3.95
CA PHE A 29 8.15 -14.39 -2.78
C PHE A 29 9.50 -15.05 -3.14
N VAL A 30 9.80 -15.28 -4.43
CA VAL A 30 11.07 -15.90 -4.86
C VAL A 30 12.28 -15.04 -4.49
N ASN A 31 12.14 -13.72 -4.59
CA ASN A 31 13.15 -12.77 -4.13
C ASN A 31 12.64 -12.01 -2.90
N PRO A 32 12.77 -12.58 -1.69
CA PRO A 32 12.29 -11.93 -0.46
C PRO A 32 13.15 -10.74 -0.06
N ALA A 33 14.30 -10.50 -0.69
CA ALA A 33 15.21 -9.44 -0.29
C ALA A 33 14.55 -8.06 -0.44
N THR A 34 13.95 -7.78 -1.59
CA THR A 34 13.33 -6.48 -1.89
C THR A 34 11.93 -6.35 -1.31
N THR A 35 11.19 -7.46 -1.18
CA THR A 35 9.80 -7.46 -0.70
C THR A 35 9.67 -7.62 0.80
N ILE A 36 10.66 -8.19 1.50
CA ILE A 36 10.60 -8.49 2.93
C ILE A 36 11.81 -7.93 3.67
N VAL A 37 13.02 -8.36 3.32
CA VAL A 37 14.22 -8.13 4.14
C VAL A 37 14.61 -6.66 4.21
N ILE A 38 14.79 -6.00 3.06
CA ILE A 38 15.23 -4.61 2.97
C ILE A 38 14.26 -3.66 3.67
N PRO A 39 12.95 -3.69 3.39
CA PRO A 39 11.99 -2.82 4.09
C PRO A 39 11.98 -3.01 5.62
N TRP A 40 12.11 -4.23 6.14
CA TRP A 40 12.23 -4.46 7.58
C TRP A 40 13.57 -3.99 8.16
N MET A 41 14.66 -4.13 7.40
CA MET A 41 15.99 -3.63 7.79
C MET A 41 16.02 -2.11 7.90
N ILE A 42 15.47 -1.41 6.90
CA ILE A 42 15.33 0.06 6.92
C ILE A 42 14.35 0.46 8.04
N LEU A 43 13.27 -0.31 8.18
CA LEU A 43 12.40 -0.43 9.35
C LEU A 43 13.13 -0.21 10.68
N GLY A 44 13.93 -1.23 11.01
CA GLY A 44 14.72 -1.29 12.24
C GLY A 44 15.76 -0.18 12.34
N PHE A 45 16.40 0.20 11.24
CA PHE A 45 17.36 1.31 11.27
C PHE A 45 16.70 2.65 11.63
N ILE A 46 15.57 2.99 11.01
CA ILE A 46 14.80 4.20 11.34
C ILE A 46 14.36 4.17 12.82
N PHE A 47 13.94 2.99 13.30
CA PHE A 47 13.56 2.80 14.68
C PHE A 47 14.74 3.00 15.66
N LEU A 48 15.91 2.43 15.37
CA LEU A 48 17.12 2.63 16.17
C LEU A 48 17.57 4.10 16.21
N VAL A 49 17.47 4.80 15.08
CA VAL A 49 17.75 6.24 15.02
C VAL A 49 16.74 7.02 15.87
N ASN A 50 15.46 6.66 15.86
CA ASN A 50 14.45 7.30 16.73
C ASN A 50 14.75 7.04 18.21
N LEU A 51 15.06 5.80 18.59
CA LEU A 51 15.47 5.48 19.97
C LEU A 51 16.68 6.31 20.41
N ALA A 52 17.68 6.47 19.55
CA ALA A 52 18.85 7.29 19.85
C ALA A 52 18.48 8.77 20.03
N ILE A 53 17.61 9.32 19.17
CA ILE A 53 17.13 10.70 19.29
C ILE A 53 16.36 10.88 20.60
N TRP A 54 15.45 9.97 20.94
CA TRP A 54 14.70 10.03 22.19
C TRP A 54 15.65 9.98 23.39
N ALA A 55 16.60 9.04 23.40
CA ALA A 55 17.59 8.95 24.47
C ALA A 55 18.42 10.24 24.65
N ILE A 56 18.83 10.88 23.55
CA ILE A 56 19.55 12.17 23.58
C ILE A 56 18.66 13.26 24.17
N ILE A 57 17.40 13.35 23.75
CA ILE A 57 16.44 14.33 24.29
C ILE A 57 16.28 14.14 25.80
N PHE A 58 16.03 12.91 26.26
CA PHE A 58 15.89 12.61 27.70
C PHE A 58 17.14 12.90 28.53
N ALA A 59 18.32 12.68 27.95
CA ALA A 59 19.59 13.00 28.59
C ALA A 59 19.86 14.51 28.63
N SER A 60 19.35 15.28 27.66
CA SER A 60 19.54 16.72 27.57
C SER A 60 18.60 17.55 28.47
N VAL A 61 17.49 16.95 28.90
CA VAL A 61 16.47 17.62 29.72
C VAL A 61 16.60 17.21 31.19
N ALA A 62 16.81 18.19 32.07
CA ALA A 62 16.98 18.00 33.51
C ALA A 62 15.68 18.14 34.33
N ASP A 63 14.76 18.99 33.88
CA ASP A 63 13.53 19.30 34.61
C ASP A 63 12.37 18.36 34.22
N GLU A 64 11.58 17.94 35.21
CA GLU A 64 10.47 16.97 35.03
C GLU A 64 9.34 17.51 34.13
N GLU A 65 9.06 18.81 34.23
CA GLU A 65 8.08 19.49 33.37
C GLU A 65 8.52 19.48 31.90
N SER A 66 9.81 19.73 31.66
CA SER A 66 10.38 19.70 30.31
C SER A 66 10.42 18.28 29.73
N ARG A 67 10.57 17.25 30.58
CA ARG A 67 10.49 15.84 30.16
C ARG A 67 9.08 15.43 29.74
N THR A 68 8.07 15.88 30.49
CA THR A 68 6.66 15.63 30.17
C THR A 68 6.28 16.28 28.84
N ASN A 69 6.68 17.54 28.63
CA ASN A 69 6.49 18.24 27.35
C ASN A 69 7.23 17.55 26.18
N ALA A 70 8.45 17.04 26.43
CA ALA A 70 9.18 16.30 25.42
C ALA A 70 8.43 15.01 25.03
N GLN A 71 7.94 14.23 26.00
CA GLN A 71 7.16 13.01 25.77
C GLN A 71 5.90 13.27 24.94
N GLU A 72 5.17 14.35 25.21
CA GLU A 72 4.01 14.74 24.40
C GLU A 72 4.39 15.00 22.93
N GLY A 73 5.54 15.63 22.70
CA GLY A 73 6.08 15.83 21.35
C GLY A 73 6.49 14.52 20.67
N LEU A 74 7.01 13.54 21.42
CA LEU A 74 7.42 12.24 20.88
C LEU A 74 6.25 11.37 20.42
N ASN A 75 5.00 11.70 20.80
CA ASN A 75 3.79 11.04 20.31
C ASN A 75 3.52 11.28 18.81
N TRP A 76 4.04 12.38 18.26
CA TRP A 76 3.85 12.75 16.86
C TRP A 76 4.98 12.22 15.99
N SER A 77 4.96 10.92 15.70
CA SER A 77 5.94 10.30 14.81
C SER A 77 5.38 10.02 13.42
N GLY A 78 6.09 10.52 12.40
CA GLY A 78 5.88 10.20 10.99
C GLY A 78 6.79 9.10 10.46
N ALA A 79 7.68 8.55 11.29
CA ALA A 79 8.75 7.65 10.86
C ALA A 79 8.23 6.37 10.17
N SER A 80 7.09 5.86 10.63
CA SER A 80 6.44 4.68 10.08
C SER A 80 5.85 4.89 8.68
N PHE A 81 5.62 6.13 8.21
CA PHE A 81 4.99 6.35 6.89
C PHE A 81 5.84 5.88 5.71
N TYR A 82 7.18 5.86 5.88
CA TYR A 82 8.11 5.41 4.86
C TYR A 82 7.74 4.02 4.31
N ILE A 83 7.36 3.08 5.18
CA ILE A 83 7.11 1.69 4.76
C ILE A 83 5.93 1.58 3.79
N PHE A 84 4.90 2.40 3.96
CA PHE A 84 3.73 2.40 3.07
C PHE A 84 4.13 2.84 1.67
N VAL A 85 4.88 3.95 1.56
CA VAL A 85 5.37 4.46 0.27
C VAL A 85 6.34 3.46 -0.37
N TYR A 86 7.22 2.85 0.41
CA TYR A 86 8.12 1.81 -0.06
C TYR A 86 7.35 0.65 -0.70
N MET A 87 6.25 0.21 -0.06
CA MET A 87 5.41 -0.88 -0.60
C MET A 87 4.72 -0.50 -1.91
N THR A 88 4.32 0.76 -2.11
CA THR A 88 3.85 1.21 -3.44
C THR A 88 4.93 1.01 -4.50
N ILE A 89 6.18 1.38 -4.20
CA ILE A 89 7.30 1.23 -5.14
C ILE A 89 7.58 -0.26 -5.42
N VAL A 90 7.54 -1.10 -4.39
CA VAL A 90 7.66 -2.56 -4.54
C VAL A 90 6.52 -3.12 -5.41
N ALA A 91 5.28 -2.68 -5.20
CA ALA A 91 4.14 -3.11 -6.01
C ALA A 91 4.31 -2.73 -7.49
N ILE A 92 4.81 -1.51 -7.75
CA ILE A 92 5.10 -1.05 -9.11
C ILE A 92 6.17 -1.92 -9.77
N GLN A 93 7.28 -2.15 -9.07
CA GLN A 93 8.37 -2.98 -9.57
C GLN A 93 7.92 -4.42 -9.80
N ALA A 94 7.15 -5.00 -8.87
CA ALA A 94 6.65 -6.36 -8.97
C ALA A 94 5.87 -6.57 -10.27
N ILE A 95 4.92 -5.69 -10.60
CA ILE A 95 4.13 -5.81 -11.84
C ILE A 95 5.00 -5.54 -13.07
N ASN A 96 5.80 -4.47 -13.07
CA ASN A 96 6.61 -4.11 -14.24
C ASN A 96 7.65 -5.19 -14.62
N LEU A 97 8.24 -5.87 -13.63
CA LEU A 97 9.25 -6.90 -13.85
C LEU A 97 8.62 -8.27 -14.14
N THR A 98 7.54 -8.64 -13.45
CA THR A 98 6.98 -9.99 -13.57
C THR A 98 5.93 -10.11 -14.67
N PHE A 99 5.27 -9.02 -15.09
CA PHE A 99 4.24 -9.08 -16.12
C PHE A 99 4.76 -9.54 -17.49
N PRO A 100 5.87 -8.99 -18.05
CA PRO A 100 6.42 -9.47 -19.31
C PRO A 100 6.85 -10.94 -19.24
N PHE A 101 7.45 -11.33 -18.11
CA PHE A 101 7.86 -12.71 -17.85
C PHE A 101 6.66 -13.67 -17.84
N ALA A 102 5.60 -13.34 -17.11
CA ALA A 102 4.38 -14.15 -17.03
C ALA A 102 3.70 -14.33 -18.40
N GLN A 103 3.71 -13.29 -19.24
CA GLN A 103 3.18 -13.36 -20.61
C GLN A 103 4.01 -14.33 -21.48
N GLY A 104 5.32 -14.46 -21.25
CA GLY A 104 6.18 -15.44 -21.91
C GLY A 104 5.85 -16.90 -21.56
N TYR A 105 5.32 -17.15 -20.35
CA TYR A 105 4.86 -18.48 -19.91
C TYR A 105 3.41 -18.79 -20.28
N SER A 106 2.81 -18.05 -21.23
CA SER A 106 1.41 -18.23 -21.66
C SER A 106 0.38 -18.10 -20.52
N VAL A 107 0.69 -17.31 -19.48
CA VAL A 107 -0.26 -16.99 -18.40
C VAL A 107 -1.28 -15.97 -18.91
N THR A 108 -2.55 -16.13 -18.53
CA THR A 108 -3.57 -15.13 -18.89
C THR A 108 -3.42 -13.88 -18.01
N ARG A 109 -3.71 -12.70 -18.58
CA ARG A 109 -3.64 -11.42 -17.84
C ARG A 109 -4.55 -11.40 -16.60
N LYS A 110 -5.67 -12.15 -16.66
CA LYS A 110 -6.60 -12.29 -15.53
C LYS A 110 -5.96 -13.09 -14.40
N ASP A 111 -5.38 -14.25 -14.71
CA ASP A 111 -4.73 -15.11 -13.71
C ASP A 111 -3.52 -14.41 -13.09
N PHE A 112 -2.76 -13.65 -13.90
CA PHE A 112 -1.67 -12.79 -13.42
C PHE A 112 -2.17 -11.77 -12.40
N TYR A 113 -3.15 -10.95 -12.76
CA TYR A 113 -3.62 -9.89 -11.86
C TYR A 113 -4.22 -10.46 -10.57
N LEU A 114 -4.95 -11.58 -10.66
CA LEU A 114 -5.56 -12.22 -9.50
C LEU A 114 -4.49 -12.83 -8.58
N GLY A 115 -3.48 -13.51 -9.14
CA GLY A 115 -2.33 -14.01 -8.38
C GLY A 115 -1.52 -12.90 -7.69
N THR A 116 -1.25 -11.81 -8.41
CA THR A 116 -0.59 -10.63 -7.84
C THR A 116 -1.43 -9.97 -6.74
N SER A 117 -2.75 -9.85 -6.93
CA SER A 117 -3.65 -9.29 -5.92
C SER A 117 -3.64 -10.11 -4.64
N ILE A 118 -3.65 -11.46 -4.75
CA ILE A 118 -3.53 -12.34 -3.58
C ILE A 118 -2.17 -12.16 -2.91
N ALA A 119 -1.08 -12.09 -3.67
CA ALA A 119 0.25 -11.86 -3.11
C ALA A 119 0.35 -10.53 -2.35
N PHE A 120 -0.25 -9.45 -2.89
CA PHE A 120 -0.32 -8.15 -2.24
C PHE A 120 -1.15 -8.16 -0.95
N LEU A 121 -2.28 -8.86 -0.93
CA LEU A 121 -3.06 -9.03 0.30
C LEU A 121 -2.31 -9.85 1.35
N LEU A 122 -1.56 -10.88 0.96
CA LEU A 122 -0.71 -11.64 1.87
C LEU A 122 0.44 -10.80 2.43
N LEU A 123 1.11 -10.00 1.59
CA LEU A 123 2.14 -9.05 2.05
C LEU A 123 1.54 -7.99 2.97
N ALA A 124 0.38 -7.43 2.63
CA ALA A 124 -0.33 -6.47 3.48
C ALA A 124 -0.66 -7.07 4.85
N ALA A 125 -1.15 -8.31 4.89
CA ALA A 125 -1.41 -9.02 6.15
C ALA A 125 -0.14 -9.28 6.95
N MET A 126 0.96 -9.70 6.31
CA MET A 126 2.25 -9.92 6.96
C MET A 126 2.78 -8.62 7.59
N TYR A 127 2.78 -7.52 6.83
CA TYR A 127 3.25 -6.23 7.34
C TYR A 127 2.33 -5.66 8.42
N ALA A 128 1.01 -5.77 8.25
CA ALA A 128 0.05 -5.36 9.26
C ALA A 128 0.23 -6.14 10.56
N ALA A 129 0.43 -7.46 10.48
CA ALA A 129 0.71 -8.29 11.65
C ALA A 129 2.01 -7.83 12.34
N GLY A 130 3.09 -7.64 11.59
CA GLY A 130 4.38 -7.21 12.13
C GLY A 130 4.29 -5.85 12.83
N LEU A 131 3.66 -4.84 12.20
CA LEU A 131 3.48 -3.52 12.82
C LEU A 131 2.52 -3.56 14.02
N THR A 132 1.50 -4.41 13.99
CA THR A 132 0.60 -4.59 15.14
C THR A 132 1.35 -5.21 16.32
N VAL A 133 2.21 -6.21 16.09
CA VAL A 133 3.04 -6.79 17.15
C VAL A 133 3.98 -5.73 17.73
N LEU A 134 4.64 -4.93 16.90
CA LEU A 134 5.50 -3.85 17.37
C LEU A 134 4.72 -2.78 18.15
N SER A 135 3.49 -2.48 17.75
CA SER A 135 2.63 -1.52 18.45
C SER A 135 2.19 -2.02 19.82
N LEU A 136 1.93 -3.34 19.95
CA LEU A 136 1.63 -3.95 21.26
C LEU A 136 2.85 -3.99 22.18
N ILE A 137 4.05 -4.22 21.63
CA ILE A 137 5.30 -4.15 22.40
C ILE A 137 5.57 -2.71 22.85
N GLU A 138 5.32 -1.72 21.99
CA GLU A 138 5.47 -0.30 22.32
C GLU A 138 4.57 0.09 23.50
N ASP A 139 3.30 -0.32 23.49
CA ASP A 139 2.38 -0.06 24.62
C ASP A 139 2.77 -0.83 25.87
N ALA A 140 3.20 -2.09 25.75
CA ALA A 140 3.64 -2.89 26.89
C ALA A 140 4.93 -2.38 27.55
N THR A 141 5.67 -1.51 26.86
CA THR A 141 6.94 -0.92 27.33
C THR A 141 6.82 0.57 27.63
N ASP A 142 5.60 1.12 27.65
CA ASP A 142 5.34 2.55 27.83
C ASP A 142 6.21 3.41 26.89
N GLY A 143 6.21 3.09 25.59
CA GLY A 143 7.00 3.81 24.58
C GLY A 143 8.48 3.44 24.62
N TRP A 144 8.78 2.14 24.66
CA TRP A 144 10.15 1.59 24.65
C TRP A 144 11.01 2.02 25.84
N GLY A 145 10.37 2.32 26.99
CA GLY A 145 11.03 2.81 28.20
C GLY A 145 11.45 4.29 28.13
N LEU A 146 11.14 4.97 27.03
CA LEU A 146 11.45 6.38 26.79
C LEU A 146 10.18 7.20 26.52
N GLY A 147 8.96 6.63 26.62
CA GLY A 147 7.72 7.35 26.29
C GLY A 147 7.64 7.82 24.84
N GLY A 148 8.42 7.22 23.93
CA GLY A 148 8.40 7.55 22.51
C GLY A 148 7.50 6.62 21.73
N HIS A 149 6.65 7.18 20.87
CA HIS A 149 5.65 6.41 20.12
C HIS A 149 5.91 6.50 18.60
N MET A 150 6.40 5.40 18.02
CA MET A 150 6.60 5.27 16.57
C MET A 150 5.50 4.44 15.91
N PHE A 151 5.02 3.40 16.59
CA PHE A 151 4.06 2.43 16.04
C PHE A 151 2.64 2.63 16.61
N THR A 152 2.51 3.27 17.77
CA THR A 152 1.28 3.78 18.40
C THR A 152 1.22 5.30 18.44
N SER A 153 1.95 5.97 17.53
CA SER A 153 1.78 7.41 17.21
C SER A 153 0.30 7.79 17.09
N VAL A 154 -0.04 9.07 17.27
CA VAL A 154 -1.42 9.60 17.39
C VAL A 154 -2.43 9.02 16.38
N TYR A 155 -1.96 8.62 15.20
CA TYR A 155 -2.75 8.05 14.11
C TYR A 155 -2.98 6.53 14.19
N PHE A 156 -2.11 5.79 14.86
CA PHE A 156 -2.03 4.32 14.82
C PHE A 156 -2.34 3.63 16.14
N GLY A 157 -2.20 4.34 17.27
CA GLY A 157 -2.40 3.78 18.63
C GLY A 157 -3.85 3.58 19.06
N VAL A 158 -4.84 3.87 18.20
CA VAL A 158 -6.24 3.91 18.61
C VAL A 158 -6.86 2.50 18.64
N GLY A 159 -7.42 2.14 19.79
CA GLY A 159 -8.22 0.92 19.98
C GLY A 159 -7.41 -0.36 20.16
N GLU A 160 -8.14 -1.47 20.23
CA GLU A 160 -7.62 -2.82 20.45
C GLU A 160 -6.74 -3.32 19.29
N TRP A 161 -5.97 -4.38 19.54
CA TRP A 161 -5.02 -4.95 18.58
C TRP A 161 -5.64 -5.28 17.21
N TYR A 162 -6.89 -5.74 17.17
CA TYR A 162 -7.58 -6.09 15.91
C TYR A 162 -7.98 -4.85 15.10
N VAL A 163 -8.25 -3.73 15.76
CA VAL A 163 -8.52 -2.44 15.09
C VAL A 163 -7.24 -1.95 14.43
N ARG A 164 -6.12 -1.99 15.15
CA ARG A 164 -4.79 -1.62 14.63
C ARG A 164 -4.35 -2.51 13.48
N PHE A 165 -4.58 -3.82 13.58
CA PHE A 165 -4.34 -4.75 12.48
C PHE A 165 -5.17 -4.39 11.25
N GLY A 166 -6.48 -4.19 11.42
CA GLY A 166 -7.38 -3.79 10.33
C GLY A 166 -6.97 -2.46 9.69
N LEU A 167 -6.51 -1.52 10.49
CA LEU A 167 -5.95 -0.23 10.06
C LEU A 167 -4.72 -0.47 9.18
N PHE A 168 -3.67 -1.09 9.71
CA PHE A 168 -2.44 -1.30 8.95
C PHE A 168 -2.69 -2.12 7.70
N PHE A 169 -3.52 -3.15 7.78
CA PHE A 169 -3.89 -3.99 6.65
C PHE A 169 -4.55 -3.17 5.52
N THR A 170 -5.52 -2.31 5.88
CA THR A 170 -6.23 -1.45 4.93
C THR A 170 -5.28 -0.45 4.26
N ILE A 171 -4.40 0.17 5.04
CA ILE A 171 -3.41 1.12 4.50
C ILE A 171 -2.43 0.38 3.58
N PHE A 172 -1.86 -0.75 3.98
CA PHE A 172 -0.97 -1.50 3.09
C PHE A 172 -1.67 -1.94 1.82
N ALA A 173 -2.90 -2.46 1.92
CA ALA A 173 -3.70 -2.83 0.75
C ALA A 173 -3.88 -1.62 -0.19
N PHE A 174 -4.21 -0.45 0.34
CA PHE A 174 -4.29 0.79 -0.44
C PHE A 174 -3.01 1.07 -1.22
N PHE A 175 -1.85 1.10 -0.56
CA PHE A 175 -0.57 1.42 -1.19
C PHE A 175 -0.15 0.34 -2.21
N PHE A 176 -0.39 -0.95 -1.93
CA PHE A 176 -0.13 -2.02 -2.90
C PHE A 176 -1.01 -1.89 -4.15
N PHE A 177 -2.33 -1.68 -4.00
CA PHE A 177 -3.24 -1.53 -5.14
C PHE A 177 -3.06 -0.21 -5.88
N LEU A 178 -2.66 0.86 -5.19
CA LEU A 178 -2.27 2.12 -5.80
C LEU A 178 -1.06 1.93 -6.71
N GLY A 179 -0.02 1.25 -6.20
CA GLY A 179 1.14 0.87 -7.01
C GLY A 179 0.75 -0.02 -8.18
N ALA A 180 -0.22 -0.93 -7.97
CA ALA A 180 -0.75 -1.78 -9.04
C ALA A 180 -1.44 -0.98 -10.16
N ALA A 181 -2.22 0.04 -9.81
CA ALA A 181 -2.90 0.91 -10.77
C ALA A 181 -1.87 1.70 -11.60
N PHE A 182 -0.87 2.31 -10.96
CA PHE A 182 0.20 3.03 -11.66
C PHE A 182 1.03 2.10 -12.56
N ALA A 183 1.37 0.91 -12.07
CA ALA A 183 2.07 -0.08 -12.88
C ALA A 183 1.26 -0.50 -14.10
N ALA A 184 -0.05 -0.76 -13.94
CA ALA A 184 -0.92 -1.13 -15.05
C ALA A 184 -0.98 -0.04 -16.12
N VAL A 185 -1.08 1.23 -15.72
CA VAL A 185 -1.05 2.38 -16.63
C VAL A 185 0.28 2.45 -17.37
N TYR A 186 1.40 2.29 -16.65
CA TYR A 186 2.73 2.31 -17.24
C TYR A 186 2.96 1.16 -18.22
N VAL A 187 2.59 -0.08 -17.88
CA VAL A 187 2.72 -1.23 -18.77
C VAL A 187 1.91 -1.03 -20.06
N ARG A 188 0.74 -0.41 -19.96
CA ARG A 188 -0.17 -0.20 -21.10
C ARG A 188 0.23 0.96 -22.02
N TRP A 189 0.61 2.10 -21.44
CA TRP A 189 0.76 3.37 -22.15
C TRP A 189 2.10 4.07 -21.91
N ARG A 190 3.00 3.44 -21.16
CA ARG A 190 4.37 3.92 -20.85
C ARG A 190 4.36 5.35 -20.30
N ALA A 191 5.36 6.14 -20.69
CA ALA A 191 5.52 7.52 -20.23
C ALA A 191 4.30 8.40 -20.59
N ASN A 192 3.75 8.29 -21.80
CA ASN A 192 2.63 9.13 -22.25
C ASN A 192 1.38 8.90 -21.39
N GLY A 193 1.08 7.64 -21.05
CA GLY A 193 -0.03 7.33 -20.14
C GLY A 193 0.19 7.86 -18.72
N MET A 194 1.44 7.81 -18.23
CA MET A 194 1.78 8.33 -16.92
C MET A 194 1.64 9.86 -16.87
N ILE A 195 2.08 10.58 -17.91
CA ILE A 195 1.91 12.02 -18.04
C ILE A 195 0.42 12.38 -18.06
N ALA A 196 -0.37 11.69 -18.87
CA ALA A 196 -1.82 11.92 -18.94
C ALA A 196 -2.52 11.62 -17.60
N LEU A 197 -2.10 10.56 -16.90
CA LEU A 197 -2.63 10.23 -15.57
C LEU A 197 -2.31 11.33 -14.55
N TRP A 198 -1.06 11.80 -14.48
CA TRP A 198 -0.69 12.88 -13.57
C TRP A 198 -1.40 14.19 -13.91
N ALA A 199 -1.53 14.52 -15.20
CA ALA A 199 -2.29 15.68 -15.63
C ALA A 199 -3.77 15.58 -15.21
N ALA A 200 -4.39 14.40 -15.40
CA ALA A 200 -5.78 14.17 -15.00
C ALA A 200 -5.95 14.27 -13.47
N ILE A 201 -5.06 13.67 -12.68
CA ILE A 201 -5.08 13.77 -11.22
C ILE A 201 -4.97 15.23 -10.78
N THR A 202 -4.02 15.99 -11.34
CA THR A 202 -3.84 17.41 -11.05
C THR A 202 -5.09 18.21 -11.37
N LEU A 203 -5.69 18.02 -12.55
CA LEU A 203 -6.92 18.72 -12.95
C LEU A 203 -8.09 18.40 -12.02
N VAL A 204 -8.25 17.13 -11.63
CA VAL A 204 -9.30 16.71 -10.69
C VAL A 204 -9.09 17.33 -9.31
N ILE A 205 -7.87 17.32 -8.78
CA ILE A 205 -7.56 17.94 -7.48
C ILE A 205 -7.86 19.45 -7.52
N VAL A 206 -7.39 20.15 -8.56
CA VAL A 206 -7.66 21.59 -8.73
C VAL A 206 -9.15 21.86 -8.85
N ALA A 207 -9.89 21.05 -9.61
CA ALA A 207 -11.35 21.20 -9.75
C ALA A 207 -12.08 20.98 -8.41
N LEU A 208 -11.67 20.01 -7.60
CA LEU A 208 -12.24 19.76 -6.28
C LEU A 208 -11.93 20.90 -5.30
N ILE A 209 -10.69 21.39 -5.27
CA ILE A 209 -10.30 22.54 -4.44
C ILE A 209 -11.09 23.78 -4.85
N ALA A 210 -11.21 24.04 -6.15
CA ALA A 210 -11.99 25.14 -6.68
C ALA A 210 -13.47 25.01 -6.30
N LEU A 211 -14.05 23.81 -6.41
CA LEU A 211 -15.42 23.54 -6.01
C LEU A 211 -15.64 23.85 -4.52
N VAL A 212 -14.80 23.32 -3.63
CA VAL A 212 -14.91 23.56 -2.18
C VAL A 212 -14.74 25.05 -1.85
N THR A 213 -13.84 25.73 -2.55
CA THR A 213 -13.58 27.16 -2.37
C THR A 213 -14.75 28.01 -2.86
N PHE A 214 -15.29 27.74 -4.04
CA PHE A 214 -16.41 28.52 -4.60
C PHE A 214 -17.76 28.22 -3.94
N THR A 215 -17.86 27.13 -3.20
CA THR A 215 -19.07 26.76 -2.42
C THR A 215 -18.91 27.08 -0.93
N ASP A 216 -17.84 27.78 -0.52
CA ASP A 216 -17.50 28.11 0.87
C ASP A 216 -17.60 26.91 1.83
N SER A 217 -17.34 25.70 1.32
CA SER A 217 -17.60 24.43 2.01
C SER A 217 -16.41 23.95 2.86
N TRP A 218 -15.35 24.75 2.98
CA TRP A 218 -14.19 24.44 3.84
C TRP A 218 -14.56 24.08 5.29
N PRO A 219 -15.52 24.76 5.96
CA PRO A 219 -15.95 24.36 7.30
C PRO A 219 -16.58 22.98 7.34
N ALA A 220 -17.34 22.59 6.30
CA ALA A 220 -17.94 21.25 6.21
C ALA A 220 -16.88 20.16 5.99
N VAL A 221 -15.85 20.44 5.18
CA VAL A 221 -14.70 19.54 5.00
C VAL A 221 -13.95 19.35 6.32
N GLY A 222 -13.66 20.45 7.03
CA GLY A 222 -13.01 20.39 8.35
C GLY A 222 -13.85 19.64 9.38
N GLY A 223 -15.15 19.95 9.44
CA GLY A 223 -16.11 19.27 10.33
C GLY A 223 -16.17 17.77 10.05
N TRP A 224 -16.19 17.37 8.77
CA TRP A 224 -16.18 15.96 8.40
C TRP A 224 -14.94 15.22 8.92
N PHE A 225 -13.74 15.81 8.86
CA PHE A 225 -12.53 15.17 9.41
C PHE A 225 -12.62 14.99 10.93
N VAL A 226 -13.18 15.98 11.64
CA VAL A 226 -13.37 15.93 13.09
C VAL A 226 -14.40 14.86 13.48
N GLU A 227 -15.55 14.82 12.78
CA GLU A 227 -16.64 13.87 13.05
C GLU A 227 -16.28 12.44 12.68
N THR A 228 -15.60 12.26 11.54
CA THR A 228 -15.23 10.95 11.00
C THR A 228 -14.12 10.30 11.84
N GLY A 229 -13.23 11.13 12.39
CA GLY A 229 -12.08 10.69 13.18
C GLY A 229 -11.13 9.78 12.40
N VAL A 230 -10.15 9.21 13.10
CA VAL A 230 -9.14 8.32 12.50
C VAL A 230 -9.78 7.07 11.87
N ASN A 231 -10.71 6.44 12.60
CA ASN A 231 -11.37 5.20 12.17
C ASN A 231 -12.21 5.37 10.90
N GLY A 232 -12.95 6.47 10.78
CA GLY A 232 -13.74 6.71 9.59
C GLY A 232 -12.87 7.02 8.37
N VAL A 233 -11.75 7.75 8.52
CA VAL A 233 -10.82 8.02 7.41
C VAL A 233 -10.23 6.72 6.86
N ILE A 234 -9.94 5.74 7.73
CA ILE A 234 -9.47 4.42 7.33
C ILE A 234 -10.52 3.68 6.51
N LEU A 235 -11.78 3.68 6.96
CA LEU A 235 -12.89 3.06 6.21
C LEU A 235 -13.09 3.74 4.86
N TRP A 236 -12.97 5.07 4.81
CA TRP A 236 -13.03 5.82 3.56
C TRP A 236 -11.85 5.52 2.63
N THR A 237 -10.70 5.10 3.15
CA THR A 237 -9.53 4.67 2.37
C THR A 237 -9.76 3.34 1.63
N LEU A 238 -10.74 2.53 2.05
CA LEU A 238 -11.15 1.34 1.29
C LEU A 238 -11.76 1.69 -0.07
N VAL A 239 -12.44 2.84 -0.18
CA VAL A 239 -13.04 3.30 -1.44
C VAL A 239 -11.98 3.53 -2.53
N PRO A 240 -10.95 4.38 -2.34
CA PRO A 240 -9.89 4.54 -3.33
C PRO A 240 -9.03 3.27 -3.50
N THR A 241 -8.93 2.41 -2.48
CA THR A 241 -8.30 1.08 -2.62
C THR A 241 -9.05 0.22 -3.64
N ALA A 242 -10.38 0.11 -3.48
CA ALA A 242 -11.23 -0.64 -4.38
C ALA A 242 -11.20 -0.04 -5.80
N ILE A 243 -11.25 1.28 -5.93
CA ILE A 243 -11.11 1.97 -7.22
C ILE A 243 -9.76 1.66 -7.87
N SER A 244 -8.66 1.73 -7.13
CA SER A 244 -7.32 1.40 -7.63
C SER A 244 -7.21 -0.06 -8.06
N ALA A 245 -7.75 -1.00 -7.28
CA ALA A 245 -7.78 -2.42 -7.60
C ALA A 245 -8.60 -2.70 -8.89
N VAL A 246 -9.78 -2.10 -9.00
CA VAL A 246 -10.64 -2.25 -10.17
C VAL A 246 -10.00 -1.62 -11.41
N THR A 247 -9.44 -0.41 -11.26
CA THR A 247 -8.74 0.30 -12.34
C THR A 247 -7.54 -0.51 -12.83
N GLY A 248 -6.71 -1.02 -11.90
CA GLY A 248 -5.58 -1.88 -12.22
C GLY A 248 -6.00 -3.10 -13.03
N TYR A 249 -7.05 -3.81 -12.60
CA TYR A 249 -7.57 -4.97 -13.33
C TYR A 249 -8.02 -4.63 -14.75
N PHE A 250 -8.84 -3.58 -14.93
CA PHE A 250 -9.38 -3.24 -16.25
C PHE A 250 -8.32 -2.70 -17.21
N VAL A 251 -7.39 -1.90 -16.71
CA VAL A 251 -6.27 -1.36 -17.49
C VAL A 251 -5.35 -2.50 -17.94
N LEU A 252 -4.99 -3.42 -17.03
CA LEU A 252 -4.09 -4.52 -17.33
C LEU A 252 -4.73 -5.60 -18.23
N LYS A 253 -6.02 -5.88 -18.06
CA LYS A 253 -6.77 -6.82 -18.92
C LYS A 253 -6.63 -6.49 -20.40
N LYS A 254 -6.59 -5.20 -20.74
CA LYS A 254 -6.48 -4.73 -22.13
C LYS A 254 -5.03 -4.49 -22.58
N ALA A 255 -4.01 -4.60 -21.71
CA ALA A 255 -2.64 -4.20 -22.01
C ALA A 255 -1.96 -5.17 -22.98
N THR A 256 -1.56 -4.69 -24.17
CA THR A 256 -0.75 -5.45 -25.12
C THR A 256 0.74 -5.23 -24.83
N PRO A 257 1.54 -6.29 -24.68
CA PRO A 257 3.00 -6.15 -24.61
C PRO A 257 3.47 -5.51 -25.92
N ARG A 258 4.00 -4.29 -25.84
CA ARG A 258 4.75 -3.68 -26.92
C ARG A 258 6.19 -3.62 -26.42
N ASN A 259 7.05 -4.41 -27.06
CA ASN A 259 8.49 -4.33 -26.91
C ASN A 259 8.96 -2.95 -27.37
#